data_AF-A0A0B1RXA6-F1
#
_entry.id   AF-A0A0B1RXA6-F1
#
_cell.length_a   1.000
_cell.length_b   1.000
_cell.length_c   1.000
_cell.angle_alpha   90.00
_cell.angle_beta   90.00
_cell.angle_gamma   90.00
#
_symmetry.space_group_name_H-M   'P 1'
#
loop_
_entity.id
_entity.type
_entity.pdbx_description
1 polymer ?
#
loop_
_entity_poly.entity_id
_entity_poly.type
_entity_poly.pdbx_seq_one_letter_code
_entity_poly.pdbx_strand_id
1 'polypeptide(L)'
;MFLVIGGESPLSSAWVEGIELNHMMLAKKFHATVFALEHRYYGDSFVGGTAKEPNPSLRYLSSLQMLHDIANFIRTKNAELKITAPWITFGASYGGSLSVWARALFPDLIAGAVGSSPLLEAKLDFHGK
;
A
#
# COMPACT_ATOMS: atom_id res chain seq x y z
N MET A 1 -3.61 3.44 13.08
CA MET A 1 -3.33 2.24 12.25
C MET A 1 -2.32 2.59 11.19
N PHE A 2 -1.33 1.74 10.95
CA PHE A 2 -0.39 1.91 9.83
C PHE A 2 -0.60 0.84 8.77
N LEU A 3 -0.46 1.24 7.51
CA LEU A 3 -0.59 0.35 6.37
C LEU A 3 0.61 0.51 5.43
N VAL A 4 1.44 -0.52 5.33
CA VAL A 4 2.55 -0.59 4.36
C VAL A 4 2.00 -1.07 3.02
N ILE A 5 2.28 -0.33 1.96
CA ILE A 5 1.84 -0.60 0.60
C ILE A 5 2.96 -1.27 -0.17
N GLY A 6 2.72 -2.51 -0.61
CA GLY A 6 3.62 -3.23 -1.50
C GLY A 6 3.71 -2.57 -2.87
N GLY A 7 4.92 -2.62 -3.45
CA GLY A 7 5.18 -2.18 -4.82
C GLY A 7 5.05 -3.33 -5.81
N GLU A 8 6.01 -3.39 -6.72
CA GLU A 8 6.09 -4.26 -7.89
C GLU A 8 6.85 -5.57 -7.61
N SER A 9 6.70 -6.11 -6.40
CA SER A 9 7.35 -7.36 -5.99
C SER A 9 6.54 -8.11 -4.94
N PRO A 10 6.79 -9.42 -4.74
CA PRO A 10 6.29 -10.14 -3.58
C PRO A 10 6.63 -9.38 -2.28
N LEU A 11 5.68 -9.33 -1.36
CA LEU A 11 5.82 -8.62 -0.10
C LEU A 11 6.33 -9.58 0.99
N SER A 12 7.33 -9.14 1.74
CA SER A 12 7.91 -9.92 2.83
C SER A 12 7.23 -9.65 4.17
N SER A 13 7.12 -10.66 5.04
CA SER A 13 6.68 -10.47 6.44
C SER A 13 7.59 -9.52 7.22
N ALA A 14 8.83 -9.32 6.77
CA ALA A 14 9.76 -8.36 7.36
C ALA A 14 9.19 -6.93 7.47
N TRP A 15 8.23 -6.56 6.61
CA TRP A 15 7.54 -5.27 6.67
C TRP A 15 6.63 -5.11 7.90
N VAL A 16 6.25 -6.18 8.59
CA VAL A 16 5.45 -6.16 9.83
C VAL A 16 6.14 -6.79 11.03
N GLU A 17 7.23 -7.53 10.81
CA GLU A 17 8.03 -8.17 11.86
C GLU A 17 9.34 -7.42 12.16
N GLY A 18 9.82 -6.59 11.23
CA GLY A 18 11.12 -5.92 11.30
C GLY A 18 11.13 -4.74 12.27
N ILE A 19 11.67 -4.94 13.48
CA ILE A 19 11.70 -3.91 14.54
C ILE A 19 12.53 -2.65 14.21
N GLU A 20 13.43 -2.70 13.23
CA GLU A 20 14.31 -1.57 12.86
C GLU A 20 13.84 -0.76 11.64
N LEU A 21 12.69 -1.09 11.05
CA LEU A 21 12.12 -0.30 9.97
C LEU A 21 11.46 0.97 10.53
N ASN A 22 11.58 2.09 9.80
CA ASN A 22 11.09 3.40 10.24
C ASN A 22 9.61 3.38 10.69
N HIS A 23 8.73 2.76 9.90
CA HIS A 23 7.30 2.67 10.25
C HIS A 23 7.06 1.77 11.47
N MET A 24 7.87 0.76 11.71
CA MET A 24 7.78 -0.12 12.89
C MET A 24 8.24 0.60 14.17
N MET A 25 9.31 1.40 14.08
CA MET A 25 9.73 2.28 15.19
C MET A 25 8.65 3.30 15.53
N LEU A 26 8.04 3.93 14.52
CA LEU A 26 6.90 4.82 14.71
C LEU A 26 5.69 4.08 15.27
N ALA A 27 5.42 2.85 14.82
CA ALA A 27 4.30 2.06 15.29
C ALA A 27 4.44 1.74 16.78
N LYS A 28 5.66 1.38 17.22
CA LYS A 28 5.98 1.21 18.64
C LYS A 28 5.76 2.49 19.44
N LYS A 29 6.21 3.63 18.92
CA LYS A 29 6.06 4.95 19.58
C LYS A 29 4.59 5.37 19.71
N PHE A 30 3.78 5.12 18.69
CA PHE A 30 2.37 5.55 18.64
C PHE A 30 1.38 4.45 19.01
N HIS A 31 1.87 3.30 19.48
CA HIS A 31 1.07 2.11 19.77
C HIS A 31 0.13 1.71 18.61
N ALA A 32 0.63 1.84 17.38
CA ALA A 32 -0.13 1.52 16.18
C ALA A 32 0.02 0.05 15.80
N THR A 33 -1.09 -0.60 15.44
CA THR A 33 -1.05 -1.86 14.69
C THR A 33 -0.62 -1.58 13.24
N VAL A 34 0.27 -2.44 12.73
CA VAL A 34 0.79 -2.36 11.37
C VAL A 34 0.21 -3.49 10.53
N PHE A 35 -0.33 -3.12 9.37
CA PHE A 35 -0.69 -4.04 8.31
C PHE A 35 0.25 -3.84 7.13
N ALA A 36 0.43 -4.89 6.34
CA ALA A 36 1.12 -4.85 5.06
C ALA A 36 0.15 -5.40 4.00
N LEU A 37 0.00 -4.66 2.90
CA LEU A 37 -0.87 -5.02 1.80
C LEU A 37 -0.03 -5.24 0.55
N GLU A 38 0.01 -6.49 0.11
CA GLU A 38 0.67 -6.88 -1.13
C GLU A 38 -0.13 -6.39 -2.33
N HIS A 39 0.59 -5.98 -3.37
CA HIS A 39 -0.02 -5.46 -4.57
C HIS A 39 -0.65 -6.59 -5.38
N ARG A 40 -1.85 -6.36 -5.93
CA ARG A 40 -2.47 -7.29 -6.89
C ARG A 40 -1.48 -7.71 -7.99
N TYR A 41 -1.48 -8.98 -8.37
CA TYR A 41 -0.56 -9.62 -9.33
C TYR A 41 0.88 -9.85 -8.89
N TYR A 42 1.25 -9.51 -7.64
CA TYR A 42 2.59 -9.79 -7.12
C TYR A 42 2.53 -10.77 -5.96
N GLY A 43 3.59 -11.55 -5.78
CA GLY A 43 3.70 -12.55 -4.71
C GLY A 43 2.55 -13.54 -4.71
N ASP A 44 1.83 -13.59 -3.60
CA ASP A 44 0.71 -14.51 -3.37
C ASP A 44 -0.66 -13.89 -3.73
N SER A 45 -0.66 -12.64 -4.20
CA SER A 45 -1.86 -11.87 -4.53
C SER A 45 -2.25 -12.05 -6.00
N PHE A 46 -3.05 -13.08 -6.31
CA PHE A 46 -3.49 -13.37 -7.69
C PHE A 46 -4.90 -12.83 -8.00
N VAL A 47 -5.11 -12.33 -9.22
CA VAL A 47 -6.41 -11.83 -9.70
C VAL A 47 -7.09 -12.87 -10.58
N GLY A 48 -7.85 -13.76 -9.94
CA GLY A 48 -8.51 -14.89 -10.57
C GLY A 48 -7.55 -16.05 -10.88
N GLY A 49 -8.12 -17.24 -11.05
CA GLY A 49 -7.34 -18.48 -11.14
C GLY A 49 -6.86 -18.96 -9.76
N THR A 50 -5.78 -19.74 -9.74
CA THR A 50 -5.13 -20.25 -8.53
C THR A 50 -3.62 -20.04 -8.59
N ALA A 51 -2.90 -20.25 -7.48
CA ALA A 51 -1.42 -20.16 -7.49
C ALA A 51 -0.75 -21.13 -8.48
N LYS A 52 -1.38 -22.28 -8.77
CA LYS A 52 -0.87 -23.26 -9.75
C LYS A 52 -1.26 -22.91 -11.19
N GLU A 53 -2.39 -22.26 -11.36
CA GLU A 53 -2.96 -21.89 -12.65
C GLU A 53 -3.44 -20.43 -12.60
N PRO A 54 -2.50 -19.46 -12.58
CA PRO A 54 -2.85 -18.06 -12.46
C PRO A 54 -3.52 -17.58 -13.75
N ASN A 55 -4.51 -16.71 -13.61
CA ASN A 55 -5.09 -16.03 -14.76
C ASN A 55 -4.03 -15.16 -15.46
N PRO A 56 -3.71 -15.39 -16.74
CA PRO A 56 -2.67 -14.63 -17.44
C PRO A 56 -3.13 -13.20 -17.80
N SER A 57 -4.41 -12.88 -17.63
CA SER A 57 -4.95 -11.57 -17.98
C SER A 57 -4.50 -10.48 -17.01
N LEU A 58 -3.71 -9.53 -17.52
CA LEU A 58 -3.27 -8.33 -16.80
C LEU A 58 -4.28 -7.17 -16.90
N ARG A 59 -5.52 -7.44 -17.34
CA ARG A 59 -6.55 -6.40 -17.56
C ARG A 59 -6.79 -5.51 -16.33
N TYR A 60 -6.59 -6.04 -15.13
CA TYR A 60 -6.80 -5.32 -13.88
C TYR A 60 -5.51 -4.88 -13.19
N LEU A 61 -4.35 -5.05 -13.84
CA LEU A 61 -3.06 -4.57 -13.34
C LEU A 61 -2.93 -3.08 -13.65
N SER A 62 -3.35 -2.24 -12.71
CA SER A 62 -3.15 -0.79 -12.78
C SER A 62 -3.02 -0.18 -11.40
N SER A 63 -2.31 0.94 -11.30
CA SER A 63 -2.16 1.67 -10.04
C SER A 63 -3.50 2.16 -9.51
N LEU A 64 -4.41 2.64 -10.38
CA LEU A 64 -5.75 3.05 -9.97
C LEU A 64 -6.49 1.91 -9.27
N GLN A 65 -6.42 0.71 -9.83
CA GLN A 65 -7.05 -0.46 -9.24
C GLN A 65 -6.42 -0.87 -7.89
N MET A 66 -5.10 -0.71 -7.74
CA MET A 66 -4.43 -0.90 -6.45
C MET A 66 -4.87 0.15 -5.42
N LEU A 67 -5.03 1.42 -5.81
CA LEU A 67 -5.54 2.47 -4.92
C LEU A 67 -6.93 2.11 -4.37
N HIS A 68 -7.79 1.52 -5.20
CA HIS A 68 -9.08 1.02 -4.75
C HIS A 68 -8.97 -0.21 -3.83
N ASP A 69 -7.98 -1.09 -4.02
CA ASP A 69 -7.72 -2.19 -3.07
C ASP A 69 -7.30 -1.67 -1.70
N ILE A 70 -6.45 -0.63 -1.65
CA ILE A 70 -6.04 0.02 -0.40
C ILE A 70 -7.28 0.52 0.34
N ALA A 71 -8.16 1.24 -0.36
CA ALA A 71 -9.37 1.78 0.25
C ALA A 71 -10.33 0.66 0.71
N ASN A 72 -10.48 -0.39 -0.08
CA ASN A 72 -11.31 -1.54 0.28
C ASN A 72 -10.74 -2.30 1.48
N PHE A 73 -9.44 -2.53 1.52
CA PHE A 73 -8.76 -3.16 2.64
C PHE A 73 -9.01 -2.40 3.96
N ILE A 74 -8.82 -1.08 3.95
CA ILE A 74 -9.05 -0.25 5.14
C ILE A 74 -10.51 -0.33 5.58
N ARG A 75 -11.48 -0.20 4.67
CA ARG A 75 -12.91 -0.30 5.01
C ARG A 75 -13.25 -1.67 5.61
N THR A 76 -12.75 -2.74 4.99
CA THR A 76 -12.95 -4.11 5.47
C THR A 76 -12.37 -4.29 6.86
N LYS A 77 -11.12 -3.86 7.11
CA LYS A 77 -10.51 -3.97 8.44
C LYS A 77 -11.18 -3.09 9.48
N ASN A 78 -11.65 -1.90 9.10
CA ASN A 78 -12.44 -1.06 10.00
C ASN A 78 -13.74 -1.76 10.43
N ALA A 79 -14.44 -2.42 9.50
CA ALA A 79 -15.66 -3.16 9.81
C ALA A 79 -15.38 -4.41 10.65
N GLU A 80 -14.40 -5.24 10.25
CA GLU A 80 -14.05 -6.50 10.92
C GLU A 80 -13.56 -6.28 12.35
N LEU A 81 -12.69 -5.29 12.55
CA LEU A 81 -11.99 -5.06 13.81
C LEU A 81 -12.56 -3.87 14.61
N LYS A 82 -13.65 -3.25 14.13
CA LYS A 82 -14.29 -2.06 14.72
C LYS A 82 -13.29 -0.91 14.97
N ILE A 83 -12.35 -0.72 14.05
CA ILE A 83 -11.31 0.31 14.15
C ILE A 83 -11.94 1.69 13.92
N THR A 84 -11.70 2.60 14.86
CA THR A 84 -12.03 4.02 14.76
C THR A 84 -10.79 4.92 14.67
N ALA A 85 -9.60 4.34 14.86
CA ALA A 85 -8.33 5.07 14.82
C ALA A 85 -7.97 5.51 13.39
N PRO A 86 -7.26 6.64 13.23
CA PRO A 86 -6.84 7.12 11.90
C PRO A 86 -5.84 6.17 11.25
N TRP A 87 -5.85 6.14 9.91
CA TRP A 87 -4.91 5.37 9.09
C TRP A 87 -3.81 6.25 8.52
N ILE A 88 -2.56 5.78 8.63
CA ILE A 88 -1.40 6.36 7.94
C ILE A 88 -0.83 5.31 7.00
N THR A 89 -0.66 5.65 5.73
CA THR A 89 -0.04 4.74 4.73
C THR A 89 1.46 4.97 4.62
N PHE A 90 2.20 3.90 4.35
CA PHE A 90 3.65 3.89 4.15
C PHE A 90 3.98 3.16 2.85
N GLY A 91 5.01 3.58 2.13
CA GLY A 91 5.53 2.84 0.99
C GLY A 91 6.84 3.42 0.48
N ALA A 92 7.53 2.67 -0.38
CA ALA A 92 8.77 3.10 -1.01
C ALA A 92 8.71 2.95 -2.54
N SER A 93 9.44 3.79 -3.29
CA SER A 93 9.43 3.80 -4.76
C SER A 93 7.98 3.90 -5.29
N TYR A 94 7.55 3.01 -6.17
CA TYR A 94 6.17 2.89 -6.64
C TYR A 94 5.16 2.72 -5.49
N GLY A 95 5.45 1.89 -4.48
CA GLY A 95 4.61 1.78 -3.28
C GLY A 95 4.51 3.11 -2.51
N GLY A 96 5.56 3.93 -2.57
CA GLY A 96 5.58 5.29 -2.04
C GLY A 96 4.65 6.22 -2.82
N SER A 97 4.67 6.15 -4.15
CA SER A 97 3.72 6.86 -5.01
C SER A 97 2.28 6.44 -4.70
N LEU A 98 2.01 5.14 -4.59
CA LEU A 98 0.70 4.61 -4.21
C LEU A 98 0.24 5.10 -2.84
N SER A 99 1.12 5.14 -1.84
CA SER A 99 0.82 5.68 -0.51
C SER A 99 0.35 7.14 -0.58
N VAL A 100 1.09 7.99 -1.30
CA VAL A 100 0.75 9.41 -1.46
C VAL A 100 -0.54 9.59 -2.25
N TRP A 101 -0.68 8.89 -3.38
CA TRP A 101 -1.88 8.96 -4.23
C TRP A 101 -3.11 8.42 -3.52
N ALA A 102 -2.99 7.39 -2.67
CA ALA A 102 -4.12 6.84 -1.91
C ALA A 102 -4.68 7.86 -0.92
N ARG A 103 -3.79 8.57 -0.19
CA ARG A 103 -4.22 9.68 0.68
C ARG A 103 -4.89 10.79 -0.12
N ALA A 104 -4.35 11.15 -1.29
CA ALA A 104 -4.96 12.18 -2.13
C ALA A 104 -6.36 11.79 -2.64
N LEU A 105 -6.54 10.53 -3.02
CA LEU A 105 -7.79 10.03 -3.60
C LEU A 105 -8.86 9.69 -2.55
N PHE A 106 -8.46 9.26 -1.35
CA PHE A 106 -9.36 8.86 -0.27
C PHE A 106 -9.08 9.61 1.04
N PRO A 107 -9.26 10.94 1.05
CA PRO A 107 -8.86 11.74 2.19
C PRO A 107 -9.73 11.50 3.44
N ASP A 108 -10.95 11.00 3.30
CA ASP A 108 -11.80 10.67 4.45
C ASP A 108 -11.39 9.37 5.14
N LEU A 109 -10.58 8.55 4.46
CA LEU A 109 -10.21 7.21 4.93
C LEU A 109 -8.78 7.16 5.47
N ILE A 110 -7.87 7.90 4.83
CA ILE A 110 -6.43 7.90 5.15
C ILE A 110 -6.07 9.28 5.66
N ALA A 111 -5.62 9.39 6.90
CA ALA A 111 -5.31 10.68 7.54
C ALA A 111 -3.97 11.26 7.08
N GLY A 112 -3.03 10.42 6.64
CA GLY A 112 -1.71 10.84 6.19
C GLY A 112 -0.99 9.74 5.43
N ALA A 113 0.08 10.12 4.72
CA ALA A 113 0.89 9.22 3.94
C ALA A 113 2.37 9.55 4.08
N VAL A 114 3.20 8.51 4.10
CA VAL A 114 4.65 8.59 4.01
C VAL A 114 5.09 7.82 2.77
N GLY A 115 5.59 8.53 1.77
CA GLY A 115 6.22 7.95 0.59
C GLY A 115 7.73 8.13 0.66
N SER A 116 8.49 7.04 0.70
CA SER A 116 9.95 7.05 0.58
C SER A 116 10.34 7.02 -0.89
N SER A 117 11.03 8.05 -1.38
CA SER A 117 11.41 8.21 -2.79
C SER A 117 10.25 7.99 -3.78
N PRO A 118 9.08 8.65 -3.61
CA PRO A 118 7.93 8.44 -4.48
C PRO A 118 8.15 9.14 -5.83
N LEU A 119 7.82 8.45 -6.92
CA LEU A 119 7.74 9.03 -8.26
C LEU A 119 6.33 9.60 -8.47
N LEU A 120 6.14 10.88 -8.14
CA LEU A 120 4.82 11.53 -8.21
C LEU A 120 4.53 12.14 -9.59
N GLU A 121 5.57 12.59 -10.29
CA GLU A 121 5.48 13.15 -11.64
C GLU A 121 6.32 12.31 -12.60
N ALA A 122 5.67 11.44 -13.36
CA ALA A 122 6.29 10.80 -14.51
C ALA A 122 6.21 11.76 -15.70
N LYS A 123 7.35 12.14 -16.27
CA LYS A 123 7.45 12.93 -17.49
C LYS A 123 8.13 12.09 -18.56
N LEU A 124 7.57 12.09 -19.77
CA LEU A 124 8.20 11.42 -20.91
C LEU A 124 9.56 12.09 -21.20
N ASP A 125 9.54 13.42 -21.26
CA ASP A 125 10.73 14.26 -21.34
C ASP A 125 10.79 15.18 -20.12
N PHE A 126 11.80 14.99 -19.28
CA PHE A 126 12.03 15.81 -18.11
C PHE A 126 12.89 17.01 -18.49
N HIS A 127 12.26 18.06 -19.01
CA HIS A 127 12.94 19.34 -19.22
C HIS A 127 13.01 20.12 -17.90
N GLY A 128 14.23 20.53 -17.52
CA GLY A 128 14.43 21.45 -16.41
C GLY A 128 13.70 22.77 -16.66
N LYS A 129 13.27 23.43 -15.57
CA LYS A 129 12.68 24.78 -15.66
C LYS A 129 13.71 25.81 -16.12
#